data_AF-A0A7K2P6H5-F1
#
_entry.id   AF-A0A7K2P6H5-F1
#
_cell.length_a   1.000
_cell.length_b   1.000
_cell.length_c   1.000
_cell.angle_alpha   90.00
_cell.angle_beta   90.00
_cell.angle_gamma   90.00
#
_symmetry.space_group_name_H-M   'P 1'
#
loop_
_entity.id
_entity.type
_entity.pdbx_description
1 polymer ?
#
loop_
_entity_poly.entity_id
_entity_poly.type
_entity_poly.pdbx_seq_one_letter_code
_entity_poly.pdbx_strand_id
1 'polypeptide(L)' 'GAVRLDPGADRDDAERALLAVPGLDAHTVAVVRTRALGDPDVAPPGPAVPDTWRPWRSYALNHLRAAGEWENDR' A
#
# COMPACT_ATOMS: atom_id res chain seq x y z
N GLY A 1 -11.71 9.43 -15.97
CA GLY A 1 -10.54 8.59 -16.36
C GLY A 1 -10.87 7.14 -16.13
N ALA A 2 -10.14 6.23 -16.76
CA ALA A 2 -10.23 4.79 -16.48
C ALA A 2 -8.99 4.35 -15.70
N VAL A 3 -9.16 3.47 -14.71
CA VAL A 3 -8.08 2.88 -13.92
C VAL A 3 -8.17 1.37 -14.05
N ARG A 4 -7.07 0.71 -14.40
CA ARG A 4 -6.99 -0.75 -14.50
C ARG A 4 -6.57 -1.35 -13.17
N LEU A 5 -7.37 -2.27 -12.65
CA LEU A 5 -7.15 -2.97 -11.38
C LEU A 5 -7.31 -4.50 -11.53
N ASP A 6 -7.19 -5.00 -12.76
CA ASP A 6 -7.26 -6.43 -13.06
C ASP A 6 -5.98 -7.18 -12.61
N PRO A 7 -6.06 -8.52 -12.40
CA PRO A 7 -4.87 -9.33 -12.17
C PRO A 7 -3.85 -9.13 -13.30
N GLY A 8 -2.65 -8.68 -12.94
CA GLY A 8 -1.58 -8.38 -13.91
C GLY A 8 -1.46 -6.92 -14.32
N ALA A 9 -2.30 -6.01 -13.80
CA ALA A 9 -2.07 -4.58 -13.91
C ALA A 9 -0.70 -4.21 -13.29
N ASP A 10 0.05 -3.34 -13.98
CA ASP A 10 1.27 -2.79 -13.41
C ASP A 10 0.93 -1.92 -12.19
N ARG A 11 1.61 -2.20 -11.07
CA ARG A 11 1.24 -1.62 -9.78
C ARG A 11 1.61 -0.15 -9.66
N ASP A 12 2.67 0.29 -10.35
CA ASP A 12 3.11 1.68 -10.34
C ASP A 12 2.26 2.52 -11.31
N ASP A 13 1.86 1.96 -12.45
CA ASP A 13 0.86 2.57 -13.32
C ASP A 13 -0.48 2.74 -12.62
N ALA A 14 -0.93 1.71 -11.90
CA ALA A 14 -2.17 1.77 -11.12
C ALA A 14 -2.10 2.82 -10.02
N GLU A 15 -0.98 2.94 -9.30
CA GLU A 15 -0.77 3.99 -8.30
C GLU A 15 -0.92 5.38 -8.91
N ARG A 16 -0.21 5.67 -9.99
CA ARG A 16 -0.26 6.97 -10.67
C ARG A 16 -1.67 7.29 -11.15
N ALA A 17 -2.36 6.30 -11.71
CA ALA A 17 -3.72 6.47 -12.19
C ALA A 17 -4.72 6.72 -11.05
N LEU A 18 -4.58 6.02 -9.91
CA LEU A 18 -5.42 6.22 -8.73
C LEU A 18 -5.20 7.59 -8.09
N LEU A 19 -3.95 8.03 -7.96
CA LEU A 19 -3.62 9.36 -7.41
C LEU A 19 -4.12 10.52 -8.28
N ALA A 20 -4.38 10.28 -9.58
CA ALA A 20 -4.97 11.27 -10.47
C ALA A 20 -6.50 11.39 -10.31
N VAL A 21 -7.15 10.52 -9.54
CA VAL A 21 -8.59 10.59 -9.30
C VAL A 21 -8.90 11.58 -8.18
N PRO A 22 -9.73 12.62 -8.42
CA PRO A 22 -10.10 13.58 -7.38
C PRO A 22 -10.74 12.88 -6.16
N GLY A 23 -10.22 13.19 -4.96
CA GLY A 23 -10.70 12.62 -3.70
C GLY A 23 -9.99 11.35 -3.24
N LEU A 24 -9.07 10.78 -4.02
CA LEU A 24 -8.19 9.70 -3.57
C LEU A 24 -6.87 10.25 -3.00
N ASP A 25 -6.47 9.73 -1.84
CA ASP A 25 -5.21 10.06 -1.18
C ASP A 25 -4.23 8.88 -1.17
N ALA A 26 -2.96 9.17 -0.87
CA ALA A 26 -1.90 8.16 -0.85
C ALA A 26 -2.17 7.00 0.14
N HIS A 27 -2.89 7.27 1.24
CA HIS A 27 -3.30 6.22 2.16
C HIS A 27 -4.30 5.26 1.51
N THR A 28 -5.34 5.77 0.88
CA THR A 28 -6.36 4.99 0.17
C THR A 28 -5.73 4.21 -0.98
N VAL A 29 -4.84 4.83 -1.75
CA VAL A 29 -4.10 4.17 -2.84
C VAL A 29 -3.23 3.02 -2.32
N ALA A 30 -2.52 3.21 -1.21
CA ALA A 30 -1.74 2.14 -0.59
C ALA A 30 -2.61 0.94 -0.16
N VAL A 31 -3.82 1.21 0.36
CA VAL A 31 -4.80 0.16 0.70
C VAL A 31 -5.24 -0.61 -0.54
N VAL A 32 -5.53 0.09 -1.66
CA VAL A 32 -5.90 -0.55 -2.93
C VAL A 32 -4.76 -1.41 -3.47
N ARG A 33 -3.52 -0.89 -3.51
CA ARG A 33 -2.35 -1.67 -3.96
C ARG A 33 -2.18 -2.96 -3.15
N THR A 34 -2.29 -2.86 -1.83
CA THR A 34 -2.08 -4.01 -0.94
C THR A 34 -3.20 -5.04 -1.08
N ARG A 35 -4.46 -4.61 -1.06
CA ARG A 35 -5.62 -5.53 -0.98
C ARG A 35 -6.14 -5.99 -2.34
N ALA A 36 -6.17 -5.11 -3.34
CA ALA A 36 -6.69 -5.42 -4.66
C ALA A 36 -5.61 -5.96 -5.61
N LEU A 37 -4.40 -5.38 -5.58
CA LEU A 37 -3.30 -5.75 -6.49
C LEU A 37 -2.26 -6.69 -5.85
N GLY A 38 -2.48 -7.07 -4.58
CA GLY A 38 -1.60 -7.97 -3.84
C GLY A 38 -0.15 -7.48 -3.77
N ASP A 39 0.06 -6.17 -3.67
CA ASP A 39 1.41 -5.59 -3.62
C ASP A 39 2.11 -5.92 -2.30
N PRO A 40 3.22 -6.69 -2.32
CA PRO A 40 3.90 -7.10 -1.11
C PRO A 40 4.74 -5.99 -0.46
N ASP A 41 5.05 -4.90 -1.18
CA ASP A 41 6.08 -3.93 -0.76
C ASP A 41 5.56 -2.50 -0.57
N VAL A 42 4.31 -2.35 -0.12
CA VAL A 42 3.64 -1.06 0.07
C VAL A 42 3.47 -0.74 1.55
N ALA A 43 3.80 0.50 1.91
CA ALA A 43 3.53 1.08 3.21
C ALA A 43 2.62 2.30 3.05
N PRO A 44 1.49 2.40 3.76
CA PRO A 44 0.71 3.63 3.77
C PRO A 44 1.54 4.77 4.39
N PRO A 45 1.31 6.03 3.98
CA PRO A 45 2.01 7.19 4.51
C PRO A 45 1.85 7.30 6.04
N GLY A 46 2.89 7.80 6.69
CA GLY A 46 3.01 7.95 8.14
C GLY A 46 4.38 7.45 8.62
N PRO A 47 4.44 6.41 9.46
CA PRO A 47 5.69 5.93 10.07
C PRO A 47 6.71 5.43 9.04
N ALA A 48 7.98 5.73 9.30
CA ALA A 48 9.09 5.29 8.48
C ALA A 48 9.22 3.75 8.54
N VAL A 49 9.14 3.11 7.38
CA VAL A 49 9.29 1.66 7.26
C VAL A 49 10.71 1.34 6.80
N PRO A 50 11.46 0.47 7.52
CA PRO A 50 12.83 0.13 7.14
C PRO A 50 12.94 -0.44 5.73
N ASP A 51 13.94 0.03 4.96
CA ASP A 51 14.25 -0.53 3.64
C ASP A 51 14.68 -2.00 3.72
N THR A 52 15.15 -2.47 4.88
CA THR A 52 15.50 -3.87 5.12
C THR A 52 14.29 -4.82 5.08
N TRP A 53 13.07 -4.29 5.14
CA TRP A 53 11.84 -5.11 4.99
C TRP A 53 11.42 -5.31 3.54
N ARG A 54 12.10 -4.67 2.58
CA ARG A 54 11.86 -4.93 1.16
C ARG A 54 12.24 -6.37 0.81
N PRO A 55 11.50 -7.05 -0.10
CA PRO A 55 10.33 -6.55 -0.85
C PRO A 55 8.97 -6.90 -0.20
N TRP A 56 8.89 -7.01 1.14
CA TRP A 56 7.74 -7.53 1.87
C TRP A 56 7.19 -6.55 2.93
N ARG A 57 7.34 -5.24 2.73
CA ARG A 57 6.90 -4.22 3.70
C ARG A 57 5.43 -4.34 4.08
N SER A 58 4.53 -4.61 3.13
CA SER A 58 3.10 -4.82 3.42
C SER A 58 2.88 -5.94 4.42
N TYR A 59 3.68 -7.01 4.33
CA TYR A 59 3.56 -8.20 5.16
C TYR A 59 4.08 -7.95 6.58
N ALA A 60 5.26 -7.32 6.70
CA ALA A 60 5.81 -6.91 7.99
C ALA A 60 4.82 -6.03 8.77
N LEU A 61 4.23 -5.03 8.11
CA LEU A 61 3.21 -4.16 8.71
C LEU A 61 1.97 -4.93 9.16
N ASN A 62 1.50 -5.89 8.37
CA ASN A 62 0.35 -6.70 8.74
C ASN A 62 0.65 -7.59 9.95
N HIS A 63 1.87 -8.12 10.07
CA HIS A 63 2.29 -8.86 11.26
C HIS A 63 2.37 -7.98 12.51
N LEU A 64 2.93 -6.79 12.41
CA LEU A 64 2.97 -5.84 13.54
C LEU A 64 1.57 -5.43 13.99
N ARG A 65 0.65 -5.20 13.05
CA ARG A 65 -0.76 -4.94 13.36
C ARG A 65 -1.41 -6.13 14.05
N ALA A 66 -1.21 -7.34 13.53
CA ALA A 66 -1.75 -8.55 14.13
C ALA A 66 -1.18 -8.82 15.54
N ALA A 67 0.05 -8.39 15.81
CA ALA A 67 0.68 -8.45 17.13
C ALA A 67 0.25 -7.31 18.08
N GLY A 68 -0.49 -6.30 17.59
CA GLY A 68 -0.82 -5.10 18.36
C GLY A 68 0.34 -4.12 18.53
N GLU A 69 1.44 -4.33 17.81
CA GLU A 69 2.68 -3.56 17.91
C GLU A 69 2.70 -2.33 16.99
N TRP A 70 1.73 -2.20 16.07
CA TRP A 70 1.66 -1.08 15.14
C TRP A 70 0.76 0.08 15.57
N GLU A 71 -0.30 -0.19 16.33
CA GLU A 71 -1.25 0.86 16.76
C GLU A 71 -0.73 1.73 17.90
N ASN A 72 0.30 1.27 18.62
CA ASN A 72 0.88 2.01 19.73
C ASN A 72 1.80 3.18 19.31
N ASP A 73 2.22 3.22 18.04
CA ASP A 73 3.17 4.21 17.50
C ASP A 73 2.49 5.32 16.65
N ARG A 74 1.15 5.40 16.66
CA ARG A 74 0.36 6.45 15.97
C ARG A 74 -0.21 7.47 16.95
#